data_AF-A0A843JCW5-F1
#
_entry.id   AF-A0A843JCW5-F1
#
_cell.length_a   1.000
_cell.length_b   1.000
_cell.length_c   1.000
_cell.angle_alpha   90.00
_cell.angle_beta   90.00
_cell.angle_gamma   90.00
#
_symmetry.space_group_name_H-M   'P 1'
#
loop_
_entity.id
_entity.type
_entity.pdbx_description
1 polymer ?
#
loop_
_entity_poly.entity_id
_entity_poly.type
_entity_poly.pdbx_seq_one_letter_code
_entity_poly.pdbx_strand_id
1 'polypeptide(L)'
;MIINQLSEYLIDLKYEDIPEEAIEKAQLCFIDYLAVYLRGLESENAKIAIKTIYELYNADFNSLNKGFINGIASHSLDLDDGHRLAQLHPGSVVFSTILAMISDKNLDLDISGEEFFEAVISGYEIAIVLGMMLNPNHRNQGFHSSGTIGSIAAGAVASKLLNLDL
;
A
#
# COMPACT_ATOMS: atom_id res chain seq x y z
N MET A 1 8.57 19.40 12.96
CA MET A 1 9.13 18.98 11.65
C MET A 1 8.06 18.18 10.92
N ILE A 2 8.04 18.18 9.59
CA ILE A 2 7.00 17.45 8.85
C ILE A 2 6.95 15.95 9.19
N ILE A 3 8.11 15.33 9.43
CA ILE A 3 8.17 13.92 9.80
C ILE A 3 7.43 13.64 11.12
N ASN A 4 7.57 14.52 12.12
CA ASN A 4 6.82 14.39 13.37
C ASN A 4 5.32 14.53 13.15
N GLN A 5 4.88 15.47 12.31
CA GLN A 5 3.45 15.66 12.02
C GLN A 5 2.84 14.44 11.32
N LEU A 6 3.59 13.83 10.40
CA LEU A 6 3.15 12.61 9.71
C LEU A 6 3.14 11.40 10.65
N SER A 7 4.12 11.28 11.55
CA SER A 7 4.16 10.22 12.57
C SER A 7 3.05 10.36 13.60
N GLU A 8 2.79 11.58 14.08
CA GLU A 8 1.67 11.89 15.00
C GLU A 8 0.33 11.57 14.33
N TYR A 9 0.12 12.04 13.10
CA TYR A 9 -1.08 11.69 12.32
C TYR A 9 -1.27 10.17 12.19
N LEU A 10 -0.21 9.44 11.83
CA LEU A 10 -0.26 7.98 11.68
C LEU A 10 -0.70 7.29 12.97
N ILE A 11 -0.13 7.68 14.11
CA ILE A 11 -0.41 7.06 15.41
C ILE A 11 -1.82 7.42 15.89
N ASP A 12 -2.18 8.69 15.78
CA ASP A 12 -3.38 9.24 16.41
C ASP A 12 -4.66 8.97 15.60
N LEU A 13 -4.57 8.82 14.26
CA LEU A 13 -5.76 8.64 13.42
C LEU A 13 -6.64 7.48 13.91
N LYS A 14 -7.88 7.76 14.28
CA LYS A 14 -8.91 6.75 14.56
C LYS A 14 -9.98 6.74 13.49
N TYR A 15 -10.66 5.59 13.36
CA TYR A 15 -11.72 5.42 12.36
C TYR A 15 -12.81 6.50 12.47
N GLU A 16 -13.17 6.91 13.69
CA GLU A 16 -14.14 7.97 13.96
C GLU A 16 -13.71 9.37 13.47
N ASP A 17 -12.40 9.60 13.29
CA ASP A 17 -11.86 10.86 12.77
C ASP A 17 -11.88 10.90 11.23
N ILE A 18 -12.10 9.76 10.57
CA ILE A 18 -12.04 9.67 9.11
C ILE A 18 -13.36 10.20 8.52
N PRO A 19 -13.31 11.18 7.61
CA PRO A 19 -14.51 11.64 6.91
C PRO A 19 -15.20 10.49 6.18
N GLU A 20 -16.53 10.44 6.23
CA GLU A 20 -17.34 9.40 5.58
C GLU A 20 -17.00 9.26 4.08
N GLU A 21 -16.85 10.38 3.37
CA GLU A 21 -16.46 10.39 1.95
C GLU A 21 -15.10 9.72 1.69
N ALA A 22 -14.15 9.81 2.63
CA ALA A 22 -12.85 9.16 2.52
C ALA A 22 -12.96 7.65 2.69
N ILE A 23 -13.83 7.17 3.61
CA ILE A 23 -14.14 5.75 3.76
C ILE A 23 -14.82 5.21 2.49
N GLU A 24 -15.83 5.89 1.97
CA GLU A 24 -16.51 5.50 0.73
C GLU A 24 -15.52 5.42 -0.44
N LYS A 25 -14.62 6.42 -0.54
CA LYS A 25 -13.60 6.41 -1.58
C LYS A 25 -12.61 5.27 -1.42
N ALA A 26 -12.17 4.98 -0.19
CA ALA A 26 -11.28 3.87 0.12
C ALA A 26 -11.91 2.52 -0.23
N GLN A 27 -13.21 2.34 0.02
CA GLN A 27 -13.97 1.16 -0.38
C GLN A 27 -13.98 0.97 -1.90
N LEU A 28 -14.24 2.04 -2.66
CA LEU A 28 -14.19 1.99 -4.12
C LEU A 28 -12.79 1.65 -4.64
N CYS A 29 -11.75 2.27 -4.08
CA CYS A 29 -10.36 1.96 -4.42
C CYS A 29 -9.99 0.52 -4.05
N PHE A 30 -10.55 -0.04 -2.97
CA PHE A 30 -10.31 -1.44 -2.61
C PHE A 30 -10.95 -2.41 -3.61
N ILE A 31 -12.18 -2.14 -4.05
CA ILE A 31 -12.86 -2.93 -5.08
C ILE A 31 -12.07 -2.87 -6.40
N ASP A 32 -11.63 -1.67 -6.79
CA ASP A 32 -10.76 -1.46 -7.96
C ASP A 32 -9.47 -2.27 -7.87
N TYR A 33 -8.74 -2.13 -6.74
CA TYR A 33 -7.53 -2.88 -6.46
C TYR A 33 -7.76 -4.39 -6.60
N LEU A 34 -8.83 -4.94 -6.00
CA LEU A 34 -9.12 -6.37 -6.08
C LEU A 34 -9.33 -6.83 -7.52
N ALA A 35 -10.07 -6.06 -8.33
CA ALA A 35 -10.32 -6.39 -9.73
C ALA A 35 -9.03 -6.41 -10.54
N VAL A 36 -8.18 -5.38 -10.38
CA VAL A 36 -6.91 -5.28 -11.08
C VAL A 36 -5.92 -6.33 -10.60
N TYR A 37 -5.79 -6.53 -9.28
CA TYR A 37 -4.95 -7.55 -8.67
C TYR A 37 -5.30 -8.95 -9.18
N LEU A 38 -6.58 -9.34 -9.14
CA LEU A 38 -7.01 -10.66 -9.60
C LEU A 38 -6.72 -10.87 -11.09
N ARG A 39 -6.96 -9.86 -11.93
CA ARG A 39 -6.63 -9.92 -13.35
C ARG A 39 -5.11 -9.96 -13.57
N GLY A 40 -4.36 -9.22 -12.77
CA GLY A 40 -2.91 -9.11 -12.85
C GLY A 40 -2.15 -10.34 -12.36
N LEU A 41 -2.75 -11.18 -11.51
CA LEU A 41 -2.20 -12.50 -11.16
C LEU A 41 -2.04 -13.41 -12.39
N GLU A 42 -2.83 -13.20 -13.45
CA GLU A 42 -2.70 -13.95 -14.70
C GLU A 42 -1.60 -13.40 -15.63
N SER A 43 -0.99 -12.27 -15.29
CA SER A 43 0.09 -11.67 -16.08
C SER A 43 1.38 -12.51 -16.02
N GLU A 44 2.20 -12.42 -17.05
CA GLU A 44 3.51 -13.08 -17.07
C GLU A 44 4.43 -12.57 -15.96
N ASN A 45 4.35 -11.27 -15.62
CA ASN A 45 5.14 -10.67 -14.54
C ASN A 45 4.81 -11.30 -13.19
N ALA A 46 3.52 -11.45 -12.86
CA ALA A 46 3.08 -12.06 -11.61
C ALA A 46 3.46 -13.55 -11.55
N LYS A 47 3.31 -14.29 -12.65
CA LYS A 47 3.75 -15.70 -12.74
C LYS A 47 5.25 -15.85 -12.52
N ILE A 48 6.06 -14.97 -13.11
CA ILE A 48 7.51 -14.94 -12.89
C ILE A 48 7.80 -14.65 -11.42
N ALA A 49 7.16 -13.66 -10.82
CA ALA A 49 7.36 -13.33 -9.40
C ALA A 49 7.04 -14.52 -8.48
N ILE A 50 5.88 -15.17 -8.67
CA ILE A 50 5.48 -16.36 -7.91
C ILE A 50 6.50 -17.48 -8.08
N LYS A 51 6.94 -17.74 -9.33
CA LYS A 51 7.97 -18.73 -9.62
C LYS A 51 9.29 -18.41 -8.91
N THR A 52 9.71 -17.14 -8.91
CA THR A 52 10.92 -16.70 -8.21
C THR A 52 10.82 -16.94 -6.70
N ILE A 53 9.68 -16.65 -6.08
CA ILE A 53 9.48 -16.96 -4.65
C ILE A 53 9.51 -18.47 -4.40
N TYR A 54 8.92 -19.26 -5.29
CA TYR A 54 8.95 -20.71 -5.18
C TYR A 54 10.37 -21.28 -5.27
N GLU A 55 11.16 -20.82 -6.25
CA GLU A 55 12.49 -21.35 -6.55
C GLU A 55 13.59 -20.82 -5.62
N LEU A 56 13.58 -19.52 -5.28
CA LEU A 56 14.67 -18.90 -4.51
C LEU A 56 14.39 -18.85 -3.01
N TYR A 57 13.12 -18.84 -2.61
CA TYR A 57 12.71 -18.71 -1.21
C TYR A 57 12.01 -19.97 -0.69
N ASN A 58 12.13 -21.11 -1.39
CA ASN A 58 11.51 -22.39 -1.02
C ASN A 58 10.01 -22.29 -0.74
N ALA A 59 9.30 -21.50 -1.55
CA ALA A 59 7.87 -21.23 -1.38
C ALA A 59 7.51 -20.59 -0.02
N ASP A 60 8.43 -19.83 0.60
CA ASP A 60 8.13 -19.02 1.76
C ASP A 60 7.25 -17.81 1.37
N PHE A 61 5.95 -17.94 1.56
CA PHE A 61 4.98 -16.86 1.34
C PHE A 61 4.73 -16.06 2.63
N ASN A 62 5.80 -15.55 3.24
CA ASN A 62 5.72 -14.53 4.28
C ASN A 62 5.16 -13.20 3.74
N SER A 63 4.89 -12.26 4.65
CA SER A 63 4.37 -10.92 4.34
C SER A 63 5.19 -10.15 3.32
N LEU A 64 6.52 -10.20 3.37
CA LEU A 64 7.38 -9.50 2.40
C LEU A 64 7.22 -10.07 0.99
N ASN A 65 7.26 -11.39 0.85
CA ASN A 65 7.15 -12.08 -0.45
C ASN A 65 5.74 -11.97 -1.03
N LYS A 66 4.71 -12.03 -0.18
CA LYS A 66 3.33 -11.75 -0.59
C LYS A 66 3.15 -10.30 -1.02
N GLY A 67 3.72 -9.34 -0.28
CA GLY A 67 3.66 -7.92 -0.64
C GLY A 67 4.30 -7.65 -2.00
N PHE A 68 5.43 -8.30 -2.29
CA PHE A 68 6.09 -8.26 -3.59
C PHE A 68 5.22 -8.80 -4.73
N ILE A 69 4.63 -9.98 -4.56
CA ILE A 69 3.72 -10.58 -5.55
C ILE A 69 2.48 -9.70 -5.74
N ASN A 70 1.87 -9.22 -4.66
CA ASN A 70 0.68 -8.38 -4.67
C ASN A 70 0.92 -7.06 -5.40
N GLY A 71 2.05 -6.40 -5.12
CA GLY A 71 2.44 -5.16 -5.80
C GLY A 71 2.66 -5.36 -7.30
N ILE A 72 3.29 -6.48 -7.70
CA ILE A 72 3.45 -6.81 -9.11
C ILE A 72 2.09 -7.08 -9.75
N ALA A 73 1.24 -7.91 -9.14
CA ALA A 73 -0.05 -8.27 -9.71
C ALA A 73 -0.96 -7.04 -9.86
N SER A 74 -1.05 -6.19 -8.83
CA SER A 74 -1.90 -4.99 -8.87
C SER A 74 -1.42 -3.93 -9.86
N HIS A 75 -0.12 -3.86 -10.18
CA HIS A 75 0.42 -2.82 -11.06
C HIS A 75 0.80 -3.32 -12.48
N SER A 76 0.77 -4.63 -12.75
CA SER A 76 1.26 -5.21 -14.01
C SER A 76 0.50 -4.77 -15.27
N LEU A 77 -0.72 -4.28 -15.11
CA LEU A 77 -1.60 -3.91 -16.22
C LEU A 77 -1.76 -2.41 -16.38
N ASP A 78 -1.22 -1.61 -15.45
CA ASP A 78 -1.38 -0.15 -15.40
C ASP A 78 -2.86 0.27 -15.42
N LEU A 79 -3.71 -0.51 -14.73
CA LEU A 79 -5.15 -0.30 -14.60
C LEU A 79 -5.55 0.13 -13.18
N ASP A 80 -4.59 0.10 -12.25
CA ASP A 80 -4.77 0.48 -10.86
C ASP A 80 -4.98 1.99 -10.68
N ASP A 81 -5.52 2.34 -9.52
CA ASP A 81 -5.81 3.71 -9.15
C ASP A 81 -4.57 4.64 -9.24
N GLY A 82 -4.83 5.95 -9.31
CA GLY A 82 -3.76 6.93 -9.38
C GLY A 82 -4.18 8.28 -8.82
N HIS A 83 -3.24 8.96 -8.18
CA HIS A 83 -3.44 10.33 -7.69
C HIS A 83 -2.69 11.34 -8.55
N ARG A 84 -3.43 12.22 -9.23
CA ARG A 84 -2.89 13.08 -10.29
C ARG A 84 -1.79 14.04 -9.81
N LEU A 85 -2.00 14.71 -8.67
CA LEU A 85 -1.04 15.69 -8.15
C LEU A 85 0.18 15.01 -7.52
N ALA A 86 -0.05 13.88 -6.86
CA ALA A 86 1.00 13.11 -6.24
C ALA A 86 1.81 12.29 -7.26
N GLN A 87 1.27 12.09 -8.48
CA GLN A 87 1.87 11.33 -9.58
C GLN A 87 2.33 9.93 -9.16
N LEU A 88 1.48 9.21 -8.43
CA LEU A 88 1.73 7.84 -7.97
C LEU A 88 0.43 7.02 -7.93
N HIS A 89 0.60 5.72 -7.79
CA HIS A 89 -0.48 4.72 -7.70
C HIS A 89 -0.53 4.18 -6.25
N PRO A 90 -1.27 4.82 -5.34
CA PRO A 90 -1.23 4.50 -3.91
C PRO A 90 -1.89 3.17 -3.57
N GLY A 91 -3.00 2.81 -4.22
CA GLY A 91 -3.77 1.62 -3.90
C GLY A 91 -2.98 0.34 -4.08
N SER A 92 -2.22 0.24 -5.17
CA SER A 92 -1.32 -0.89 -5.44
C SER A 92 -0.27 -1.12 -4.35
N VAL A 93 0.13 -0.08 -3.63
CA VAL A 93 1.10 -0.20 -2.53
C VAL A 93 0.38 -0.50 -1.21
N VAL A 94 -0.62 0.31 -0.88
CA VAL A 94 -1.32 0.27 0.41
C VAL A 94 -2.04 -1.06 0.59
N PHE A 95 -2.89 -1.47 -0.35
CA PHE A 95 -3.66 -2.70 -0.21
C PHE A 95 -2.78 -3.95 -0.32
N SER A 96 -1.76 -3.93 -1.19
CA SER A 96 -0.79 -5.02 -1.27
C SER A 96 -0.08 -5.25 0.07
N THR A 97 0.29 -4.18 0.77
CA THR A 97 0.95 -4.23 2.08
C THR A 97 0.01 -4.80 3.13
N ILE A 98 -1.22 -4.27 3.24
CA ILE A 98 -2.20 -4.73 4.24
C ILE A 98 -2.51 -6.21 4.03
N LEU A 99 -2.91 -6.61 2.82
CA LEU A 99 -3.30 -7.99 2.53
C LEU A 99 -2.15 -8.98 2.74
N ALA A 100 -0.91 -8.56 2.47
CA ALA A 100 0.25 -9.40 2.72
C ALA A 100 0.53 -9.60 4.22
N MET A 101 0.37 -8.56 5.04
CA MET A 101 0.59 -8.63 6.48
C MET A 101 -0.51 -9.38 7.20
N ILE A 102 -1.78 -9.07 6.96
CA ILE A 102 -2.91 -9.72 7.65
C ILE A 102 -3.03 -11.21 7.31
N SER A 103 -2.53 -11.63 6.15
CA SER A 103 -2.52 -13.05 5.76
C SER A 103 -1.28 -13.80 6.22
N ASP A 104 -0.30 -13.13 6.83
CA ASP A 104 0.91 -13.74 7.37
C ASP A 104 0.66 -14.28 8.78
N LYS A 105 0.58 -15.61 8.88
CA LYS A 105 0.32 -16.32 10.15
C LYS A 105 1.39 -16.10 11.21
N ASN A 106 2.58 -15.63 10.83
CA ASN A 106 3.64 -15.34 11.79
C ASN A 106 3.46 -14.00 12.49
N LEU A 107 2.63 -13.10 11.95
CA LEU A 107 2.38 -11.78 12.54
C LEU A 107 1.19 -11.77 13.52
N ASP A 108 0.36 -12.82 13.52
CA ASP A 108 -0.82 -12.97 14.40
C ASP A 108 -1.70 -11.70 14.49
N LEU A 109 -1.94 -11.08 13.33
CA LEU A 109 -2.74 -9.87 13.21
C LEU A 109 -4.23 -10.23 13.07
N ASP A 110 -5.01 -9.96 14.13
CA ASP A 110 -6.47 -9.95 14.08
C ASP A 110 -6.94 -8.49 14.06
N ILE A 111 -7.30 -8.01 12.86
CA ILE A 111 -7.71 -6.62 12.66
C ILE A 111 -9.20 -6.52 12.33
N SER A 112 -9.84 -5.52 12.92
CA SER A 112 -11.20 -5.12 12.59
C SER A 112 -11.27 -4.39 11.23
N GLY A 113 -12.49 -4.22 10.70
CA GLY A 113 -12.70 -3.40 9.51
C GLY A 113 -12.35 -1.93 9.72
N GLU A 114 -12.50 -1.43 10.95
CA GLU A 114 -12.12 -0.06 11.32
C GLU A 114 -10.61 0.12 11.25
N GLU A 115 -9.84 -0.78 11.88
CA GLU A 115 -8.37 -0.78 11.82
C GLU A 115 -7.85 -0.99 10.39
N PHE A 116 -8.55 -1.77 9.57
CA PHE A 116 -8.24 -1.88 8.15
C PHE A 116 -8.32 -0.51 7.46
N PHE A 117 -9.41 0.23 7.64
CA PHE A 117 -9.55 1.55 7.02
C PHE A 117 -8.64 2.62 7.63
N GLU A 118 -8.33 2.54 8.92
CA GLU A 118 -7.29 3.39 9.52
C GLU A 118 -5.93 3.19 8.83
N ALA A 119 -5.52 1.95 8.59
CA ALA A 119 -4.28 1.63 7.89
C ALA A 119 -4.33 2.06 6.41
N VAL A 120 -5.47 1.87 5.73
CA VAL A 120 -5.66 2.34 4.35
C VAL A 120 -5.49 3.84 4.27
N ILE A 121 -6.27 4.60 5.04
CA ILE A 121 -6.25 6.07 4.99
C ILE A 121 -4.87 6.61 5.38
N SER A 122 -4.25 6.03 6.41
CA SER A 122 -2.87 6.35 6.77
C SER A 122 -1.90 6.19 5.59
N GLY A 123 -1.97 5.05 4.89
CA GLY A 123 -1.11 4.79 3.73
C GLY A 123 -1.33 5.76 2.58
N TYR A 124 -2.59 6.06 2.26
CA TYR A 124 -2.94 7.02 1.21
C TYR A 124 -2.49 8.43 1.56
N GLU A 125 -2.74 8.90 2.78
CA GLU A 125 -2.37 10.25 3.23
C GLU A 125 -0.86 10.44 3.15
N ILE A 126 -0.07 9.51 3.72
CA ILE A 126 1.40 9.57 3.67
C ILE A 126 1.89 9.58 2.21
N ALA A 127 1.36 8.69 1.37
CA ALA A 127 1.77 8.62 -0.03
C ALA A 127 1.46 9.92 -0.79
N ILE A 128 0.23 10.44 -0.63
CA ILE A 128 -0.25 11.61 -1.36
C ILE A 128 0.46 12.87 -0.90
N VAL A 129 0.60 13.10 0.41
CA VAL A 129 1.28 14.28 0.96
C VAL A 129 2.72 14.32 0.47
N LEU A 130 3.48 13.22 0.63
CA LEU A 130 4.86 13.16 0.17
C LEU A 130 4.97 13.29 -1.35
N GLY A 131 4.05 12.69 -2.10
CA GLY A 131 4.00 12.80 -3.56
C GLY A 131 3.77 14.23 -4.02
N MET A 132 2.82 14.95 -3.41
CA MET A 132 2.53 16.34 -3.72
C MET A 132 3.69 17.28 -3.37
N MET A 133 4.47 16.96 -2.34
CA MET A 133 5.65 17.75 -1.98
C MET A 133 6.81 17.59 -2.96
N LEU A 134 7.02 16.38 -3.47
CA LEU A 134 8.17 16.04 -4.30
C LEU A 134 7.91 16.30 -5.79
N ASN A 135 6.65 16.18 -6.23
CA ASN A 135 6.29 16.32 -7.63
C ASN A 135 5.87 17.74 -8.02
N PRO A 136 6.16 18.18 -9.25
CA PRO A 136 6.65 17.37 -10.39
C PRO A 136 8.17 17.21 -10.46
N ASN A 137 8.96 17.85 -9.59
CA ASN A 137 10.42 17.86 -9.71
C ASN A 137 11.01 16.44 -9.68
N HIS A 138 10.58 15.62 -8.74
CA HIS A 138 11.03 14.24 -8.57
C HIS A 138 10.73 13.37 -9.81
N ARG A 139 9.52 13.43 -10.36
CA ARG A 139 9.17 12.77 -11.63
C ARG A 139 9.96 13.31 -12.82
N ASN A 140 10.18 14.63 -12.88
CA ASN A 140 10.97 15.25 -13.95
C ASN A 140 12.46 14.88 -13.91
N GLN A 141 12.97 14.44 -12.76
CA GLN A 141 14.30 13.85 -12.63
C GLN A 141 14.35 12.36 -13.05
N GLY A 142 13.22 11.76 -13.42
CA GLY A 142 13.13 10.38 -13.92
C GLY A 142 12.75 9.34 -12.86
N PHE A 143 12.49 9.74 -11.62
CA PHE A 143 12.07 8.80 -10.58
C PHE A 143 10.59 8.42 -10.69
N HIS A 144 10.27 7.15 -10.46
CA HIS A 144 8.89 6.68 -10.39
C HIS A 144 8.35 6.75 -8.95
N SER A 145 7.41 7.66 -8.69
CA SER A 145 6.94 7.96 -7.33
C SER A 145 6.26 6.77 -6.64
N SER A 146 5.56 5.89 -7.37
CA SER A 146 5.00 4.67 -6.77
C SER A 146 6.09 3.76 -6.19
N GLY A 147 7.29 3.76 -6.78
CA GLY A 147 8.42 2.99 -6.25
C GLY A 147 9.11 3.69 -5.09
N THR A 148 9.44 4.97 -5.24
CA THR A 148 10.24 5.69 -4.22
C THR A 148 9.43 6.10 -2.99
N ILE A 149 8.21 6.62 -3.20
CA ILE A 149 7.33 7.11 -2.13
C ILE A 149 6.48 5.96 -1.59
N GLY A 150 6.09 5.03 -2.47
CA GLY A 150 5.33 3.85 -2.07
C GLY A 150 6.03 3.04 -0.98
N SER A 151 7.35 2.86 -1.02
CA SER A 151 8.07 2.17 0.06
C SER A 151 7.89 2.84 1.43
N ILE A 152 7.82 4.18 1.49
CA ILE A 152 7.56 4.92 2.74
C ILE A 152 6.11 4.70 3.18
N ALA A 153 5.15 4.77 2.25
CA ALA A 153 3.75 4.52 2.53
C ALA A 153 3.50 3.08 3.03
N ALA A 154 4.15 2.08 2.44
CA ALA A 154 4.11 0.70 2.91
C ALA A 154 4.65 0.58 4.35
N GLY A 155 5.73 1.30 4.68
CA GLY A 155 6.24 1.38 6.05
C GLY A 155 5.25 2.00 7.03
N ALA A 156 4.55 3.08 6.61
CA ALA A 156 3.51 3.71 7.43
C ALA A 156 2.33 2.75 7.68
N VAL A 157 1.84 2.08 6.64
CA VAL A 157 0.80 1.05 6.74
C VAL A 157 1.21 -0.06 7.70
N ALA A 158 2.42 -0.58 7.54
CA ALA A 158 2.94 -1.63 8.41
C ALA A 158 3.04 -1.16 9.87
N SER A 159 3.49 0.08 10.09
CA SER A 159 3.59 0.67 11.43
C SER A 159 2.22 0.84 12.08
N LYS A 160 1.19 1.22 11.31
CA LYS A 160 -0.20 1.32 11.79
C LYS A 160 -0.75 -0.06 12.19
N LEU A 161 -0.57 -1.07 11.34
CA LEU A 161 -1.04 -2.43 11.62
C LEU A 161 -0.33 -3.09 12.81
N LEU A 162 0.94 -2.77 13.02
CA LEU A 162 1.73 -3.28 14.15
C LEU A 162 1.55 -2.42 15.42
N ASN A 163 0.74 -1.36 15.36
CA ASN A 163 0.50 -0.43 16.46
C ASN A 163 1.80 0.10 17.10
N LEU A 164 2.74 0.55 16.26
CA LEU A 164 4.03 1.08 16.71
C LEU A 164 3.89 2.51 17.28
N ASP A 165 4.79 2.87 18.20
CA ASP A 165 4.89 4.19 18.84
C ASP A 165 6.08 5.04 18.30
N LEU A 166 6.27 6.24 18.89
CA LEU A 166 7.31 7.23 18.54
C LEU A 166 8.68 6.93 19.19
#